data_AF-A0A7S0DV29-F1
#
_entry.id   AF-A0A7S0DV29-F1
#
_cell.length_a   1.000
_cell.length_b   1.000
_cell.length_c   1.000
_cell.angle_alpha   90.00
_cell.angle_beta   90.00
_cell.angle_gamma   90.00
#
_symmetry.space_group_name_H-M   'P 1'
#
loop_
_entity.id
_entity.type
_entity.pdbx_description
1 polymer ?
#
loop_
_entity_poly.entity_id
_entity_poly.type
_entity_poly.pdbx_seq_one_letter_code
_entity_poly.pdbx_strand_id
1 'polypeptide(L)'
;LMVPAADVGVVGAGPAGLTLCHALRAEGYSVRVFERRDCFRPVGAAVFLHPFACNSLRAVSPELEQQLLEVATVIDTLSYNTLGDAPSFKFDKMGEATRVLGAPFLAVRFWDMLCALKLGLPDECFAFGHQLERFEQHGGEEGGVTLHFA
;
A
#
# COMPACT_ATOMS: atom_id res chain seq x y z
N LEU A 1 -8.02 25.53 7.08
CA LEU A 1 -8.95 24.90 8.05
C LEU A 1 -8.12 24.00 8.94
N MET A 2 -8.25 24.10 10.26
CA MET A 2 -7.58 23.16 11.18
C MET A 2 -8.20 21.77 11.01
N VAL A 3 -7.33 20.76 10.83
CA VAL A 3 -7.74 19.36 10.81
C VAL A 3 -7.93 18.89 12.26
N PRO A 4 -9.00 18.13 12.60
CA PRO A 4 -9.20 17.59 13.94
C PRO A 4 -8.00 16.73 14.40
N ALA A 5 -7.73 16.73 15.71
CA ALA A 5 -6.70 15.87 16.29
C ALA A 5 -7.03 14.38 16.12
N ALA A 6 -6.01 13.55 15.98
CA ALA A 6 -6.09 12.09 15.84
C ALA A 6 -4.95 11.44 16.63
N ASP A 7 -5.13 10.19 17.04
CA ASP A 7 -4.11 9.41 17.75
C ASP A 7 -2.87 9.19 16.86
N VAL A 8 -3.07 9.00 15.56
CA VAL A 8 -2.00 8.78 14.59
C VAL A 8 -2.17 9.62 13.32
N GLY A 9 -1.11 10.36 12.96
CA GLY A 9 -0.95 11.00 11.65
C GLY A 9 -0.05 10.18 10.73
N VAL A 10 -0.57 9.75 9.58
CA VAL A 10 0.19 9.03 8.54
C VAL A 10 0.48 9.99 7.38
N VAL A 11 1.74 10.09 6.96
CA VAL A 11 2.14 10.98 5.86
C VAL A 11 2.38 10.15 4.60
N GLY A 12 1.45 10.28 3.65
CA GLY A 12 1.42 9.63 2.35
C GLY A 12 0.26 8.64 2.22
N ALA A 13 -0.59 8.81 1.20
CA ALA A 13 -1.69 7.90 0.86
C ALA A 13 -1.28 6.86 -0.21
N GLY A 14 -0.04 6.37 -0.14
CA GLY A 14 0.46 5.28 -0.97
C GLY A 14 0.10 3.90 -0.41
N PRO A 15 0.55 2.79 -1.05
CA PRO A 15 0.20 1.43 -0.63
C PRO A 15 0.48 1.17 0.86
N ALA A 16 1.68 1.52 1.33
CA ALA A 16 2.07 1.35 2.72
C ALA A 16 1.20 2.18 3.69
N GLY A 17 0.87 3.43 3.33
CA GLY A 17 0.04 4.31 4.17
C GLY A 17 -1.41 3.83 4.26
N LEU A 18 -1.96 3.32 3.16
CA LEU A 18 -3.30 2.71 3.13
C LEU A 18 -3.35 1.44 3.99
N THR A 19 -2.38 0.53 3.81
CA THR A 19 -2.27 -0.70 4.61
C THR A 19 -2.09 -0.39 6.10
N LEU A 20 -1.24 0.59 6.45
CA LEU A 20 -1.03 1.01 7.84
C LEU A 20 -2.30 1.64 8.44
N CYS A 21 -3.05 2.43 7.66
CA CYS A 21 -4.32 3.01 8.10
C CYS A 21 -5.32 1.93 8.50
N HIS A 22 -5.47 0.87 7.69
CA HIS A 22 -6.29 -0.28 8.05
C HIS A 22 -5.83 -0.94 9.35
N ALA A 23 -4.53 -1.24 9.47
CA ALA A 23 -3.96 -1.89 10.64
C ALA A 23 -4.23 -1.10 11.94
N LEU A 24 -3.95 0.20 11.93
CA LEU A 24 -4.15 1.06 13.10
C LEU A 24 -5.64 1.23 13.45
N ARG A 25 -6.51 1.35 12.46
CA ARG A 25 -7.96 1.46 12.70
C ARG A 25 -8.55 0.16 13.24
N ALA A 26 -8.04 -1.00 12.83
CA ALA A 26 -8.45 -2.30 13.37
C ALA A 26 -8.13 -2.41 14.88
N GLU A 27 -7.06 -1.77 15.33
CA GLU A 27 -6.68 -1.64 16.74
C GLU A 27 -7.43 -0.53 17.49
N GLY A 28 -8.36 0.17 16.83
CA GLY A 28 -9.22 1.19 17.46
C GLY A 28 -8.64 2.61 17.50
N TYR A 29 -7.49 2.86 16.88
CA TYR A 29 -6.92 4.21 16.80
C TYR A 29 -7.69 5.10 15.83
N SER A 30 -7.83 6.38 16.18
CA SER A 30 -8.19 7.43 15.23
C SER A 30 -6.98 7.77 14.36
N VAL A 31 -7.14 7.64 13.03
CA VAL A 31 -6.05 7.80 12.07
C VAL A 31 -6.40 8.87 11.05
N ARG A 32 -5.45 9.76 10.77
CA ARG A 32 -5.53 10.75 9.70
C ARG A 32 -4.37 10.57 8.72
N VAL A 33 -4.67 10.40 7.45
CA VAL A 33 -3.70 10.24 6.36
C VAL A 33 -3.59 11.57 5.60
N PHE A 34 -2.38 12.11 5.53
CA PHE A 34 -2.07 13.35 4.80
C PHE A 34 -1.36 13.03 3.49
N GLU A 35 -1.86 13.53 2.38
CA GLU A 35 -1.30 13.29 1.05
C GLU A 35 -1.05 14.61 0.33
N ARG A 36 0.13 14.75 -0.29
CA ARG A 36 0.53 15.97 -1.01
C ARG A 36 -0.28 16.21 -2.28
N ARG A 37 -0.78 15.15 -2.94
CA ARG A 37 -1.66 15.30 -4.12
C ARG A 37 -3.05 15.77 -3.68
N ASP A 38 -3.73 16.54 -4.53
CA ASP A 38 -5.08 17.07 -4.23
C ASP A 38 -6.18 16.01 -4.26
N CYS A 39 -5.89 14.84 -4.83
CA CYS A 39 -6.80 13.70 -4.89
C CYS A 39 -6.06 12.43 -5.31
N PHE A 40 -6.72 11.29 -5.15
CA PHE A 40 -6.31 10.06 -5.83
C PHE A 40 -6.47 10.19 -7.35
N ARG A 41 -5.47 9.76 -8.11
CA ARG A 41 -5.46 9.84 -9.58
C ARG A 41 -4.85 8.57 -10.17
N PRO A 42 -5.35 8.08 -11.31
CA PRO A 42 -4.74 6.97 -12.02
C PRO A 42 -3.27 7.20 -12.31
N VAL A 43 -2.47 6.16 -12.12
CA VAL A 43 -1.07 6.11 -12.53
C VAL A 43 -0.96 5.02 -13.60
N GLY A 44 -0.45 5.38 -14.77
CA GLY A 44 -0.18 4.45 -15.88
C GLY A 44 1.03 3.57 -15.62
N ALA A 45 0.95 2.72 -14.59
CA ALA A 45 2.00 1.80 -14.20
C ALA A 45 1.40 0.45 -13.79
N ALA A 46 2.21 -0.59 -13.88
CA ALA A 46 1.94 -1.90 -13.32
C ALA A 46 3.05 -2.26 -12.33
N VAL A 47 2.72 -3.06 -11.32
CA VAL A 47 3.68 -3.59 -10.37
C VAL A 47 3.64 -5.11 -10.40
N PHE A 48 4.83 -5.69 -10.30
CA PHE A 48 5.03 -7.10 -10.02
C PHE A 48 5.20 -7.28 -8.51
N LEU A 49 4.38 -8.12 -7.90
CA LEU A 49 4.41 -8.38 -6.47
C LEU A 49 4.89 -9.81 -6.21
N HIS A 50 5.87 -9.90 -5.32
CA HIS A 50 6.38 -11.17 -4.80
C HIS A 50 5.37 -11.79 -3.81
N PRO A 51 5.27 -13.13 -3.72
CA PRO A 51 4.47 -13.84 -2.72
C PRO A 51 4.58 -13.29 -1.30
N PHE A 52 5.79 -12.91 -0.90
CA PHE A 52 6.07 -12.37 0.43
C PHE A 52 5.32 -11.07 0.72
N ALA A 53 5.09 -10.22 -0.28
CA ALA A 53 4.29 -9.01 -0.11
C ALA A 53 2.82 -9.37 0.19
N CYS A 54 2.27 -10.38 -0.49
CA CYS A 54 0.91 -10.86 -0.24
C CYS A 54 0.80 -11.51 1.15
N ASN A 55 1.78 -12.34 1.54
CA ASN A 55 1.83 -12.91 2.89
C ASN A 55 1.88 -11.83 3.97
N SER A 56 2.70 -10.79 3.78
CA SER A 56 2.75 -9.66 4.70
C SER A 56 1.42 -8.90 4.75
N LEU A 57 0.77 -8.70 3.61
CA LEU A 57 -0.53 -8.06 3.56
C LEU A 57 -1.60 -8.89 4.29
N ARG A 58 -1.62 -10.22 4.09
CA ARG A 58 -2.52 -11.15 4.81
C ARG A 58 -2.33 -11.08 6.32
N ALA A 59 -1.09 -11.00 6.79
CA ALA A 59 -0.79 -10.90 8.21
C ALA A 59 -1.31 -9.59 8.82
N VAL A 60 -1.41 -8.51 8.03
CA VAL A 60 -2.04 -7.25 8.44
C VAL A 60 -3.56 -7.33 8.36
N SER A 61 -4.08 -7.81 7.23
CA SER A 61 -5.50 -8.03 7.01
C SER A 61 -5.70 -9.07 5.88
N PRO A 62 -6.32 -10.21 6.18
CA PRO A 62 -6.73 -11.18 5.16
C PRO A 62 -7.67 -10.57 4.11
N GLU A 63 -8.52 -9.64 4.50
CA GLU A 63 -9.47 -8.95 3.62
C GLU A 63 -8.74 -8.09 2.58
N LEU A 64 -7.67 -7.39 2.97
CA LEU A 64 -6.86 -6.61 2.03
C LEU A 64 -6.12 -7.49 1.04
N GLU A 65 -5.61 -8.65 1.48
CA GLU A 65 -5.02 -9.62 0.55
C GLU A 65 -6.07 -10.09 -0.47
N GLN A 66 -7.27 -10.43 -0.01
CA GLN A 66 -8.35 -10.85 -0.91
C GLN A 66 -8.69 -9.76 -1.94
N GLN A 67 -8.89 -8.52 -1.50
CA GLN A 67 -9.19 -7.39 -2.39
C GLN A 67 -8.08 -7.17 -3.43
N LEU A 68 -6.82 -7.32 -3.02
CA LEU A 68 -5.68 -7.24 -3.94
C LEU A 68 -5.71 -8.36 -4.99
N LEU A 69 -5.99 -9.60 -4.56
CA LEU A 69 -6.06 -10.76 -5.45
C LEU A 69 -7.17 -10.62 -6.50
N GLU A 70 -8.31 -10.02 -6.14
CA GLU A 70 -9.45 -9.80 -7.05
C GLU A 70 -9.13 -8.84 -8.21
N VAL A 71 -8.17 -7.93 -8.04
CA VAL A 71 -7.78 -6.96 -9.06
C VAL A 71 -6.45 -7.29 -9.75
N ALA A 72 -5.78 -8.36 -9.33
CA ALA A 72 -4.48 -8.76 -9.83
C ALA A 72 -4.54 -9.93 -10.81
N THR A 73 -3.49 -10.10 -11.60
CA THR A 73 -3.26 -11.26 -12.45
C THR A 73 -2.18 -12.14 -11.83
N VAL A 74 -2.47 -13.43 -11.64
CA VAL A 74 -1.49 -14.42 -11.19
C VAL A 74 -0.48 -14.73 -12.29
N ILE A 75 0.80 -14.81 -11.92
CA ILE A 75 1.90 -15.11 -12.83
C ILE A 75 2.43 -16.51 -12.56
N ASP A 76 2.09 -17.44 -13.45
CA ASP A 76 2.55 -18.83 -13.35
C ASP A 76 3.88 -19.08 -14.05
N THR A 77 4.30 -18.16 -14.93
CA THR A 77 5.51 -18.29 -15.75
C THR A 77 6.11 -16.92 -16.04
N LEU A 78 7.44 -16.83 -16.03
CA LEU A 78 8.18 -15.63 -16.42
C LEU A 78 9.25 -15.97 -17.46
N SER A 79 9.30 -15.23 -18.55
CA SER A 79 10.30 -15.39 -19.62
C SER A 79 11.20 -14.18 -19.71
N TYR A 80 12.50 -14.41 -19.79
CA TYR A 80 13.52 -13.40 -20.03
C TYR A 80 14.11 -13.63 -21.40
N ASN A 81 13.84 -12.70 -22.31
CA ASN A 81 14.37 -12.71 -23.67
C ASN A 81 15.54 -11.76 -23.74
N THR A 82 16.73 -12.28 -24.04
CA THR A 82 17.92 -11.44 -24.23
C THR A 82 18.01 -10.98 -25.68
N LEU A 83 18.43 -9.74 -25.90
CA LEU A 83 18.79 -9.24 -27.24
C LEU A 83 20.28 -9.53 -27.49
N GLY A 84 20.59 -10.14 -28.64
CA GLY A 84 21.93 -10.59 -29.00
C GLY A 84 22.14 -12.08 -28.72
N ASP A 85 23.40 -12.50 -28.50
CA ASP A 85 23.78 -13.92 -28.46
C ASP A 85 23.65 -14.57 -27.07
N ALA A 86 23.28 -13.81 -26.03
CA ALA A 86 23.13 -14.37 -24.70
C ALA A 86 21.87 -15.26 -24.61
N PRO A 87 21.89 -16.33 -23.80
CA PRO A 87 20.75 -17.22 -23.69
C PRO A 87 19.54 -16.52 -23.06
N SER A 88 18.37 -16.80 -23.61
CA SER A 88 17.08 -16.50 -22.99
C SER A 88 16.73 -17.61 -21.99
N PHE A 89 15.97 -17.29 -20.94
CA PHE A 89 15.58 -18.26 -19.92
C PHE A 89 14.13 -18.07 -19.49
N LYS A 90 13.56 -19.14 -18.93
CA LYS A 90 12.16 -19.19 -18.53
C LYS A 90 12.06 -19.81 -17.12
N PHE A 91 11.23 -19.22 -16.29
CA PHE A 91 10.83 -19.76 -15.00
C PHE A 91 9.42 -20.33 -15.11
N ASP A 92 9.33 -21.63 -15.35
CA ASP A 92 8.08 -22.37 -15.63
C ASP A 92 7.36 -22.83 -14.36
N LYS A 93 7.99 -22.64 -13.20
CA LYS A 93 7.53 -23.13 -11.90
C LYS A 93 7.03 -22.01 -10.98
N MET A 94 6.77 -20.81 -11.50
CA MET A 94 6.30 -19.70 -10.66
C MET A 94 4.92 -20.00 -10.06
N GLY A 95 4.07 -20.76 -10.77
CA GLY A 95 2.77 -21.21 -10.25
C GLY A 95 2.84 -22.14 -9.03
N GLU A 96 4.00 -22.73 -8.72
CA GLU A 96 4.19 -23.50 -7.48
C GLU A 96 4.31 -22.60 -6.23
N ALA A 97 4.43 -21.28 -6.40
CA ALA A 97 4.66 -20.32 -5.32
C ALA A 97 3.58 -20.36 -4.25
N THR A 98 2.30 -20.48 -4.59
CA THR A 98 1.23 -20.56 -3.58
C THR A 98 1.43 -21.75 -2.65
N ARG A 99 1.86 -22.90 -3.19
CA ARG A 99 2.12 -24.11 -2.41
C ARG A 99 3.39 -24.02 -1.57
N VAL A 100 4.46 -23.44 -2.11
CA VAL A 100 5.80 -23.45 -1.49
C VAL A 100 6.04 -22.23 -0.60
N LEU A 101 5.51 -21.08 -1.01
CA LEU A 101 5.72 -19.77 -0.40
C LEU A 101 4.44 -19.20 0.23
N GLY A 102 3.30 -19.86 0.09
CA GLY A 102 2.04 -19.47 0.73
C GLY A 102 1.22 -18.41 -0.03
N ALA A 103 1.72 -17.86 -1.14
CA ALA A 103 1.02 -16.89 -1.98
C ALA A 103 1.54 -16.91 -3.44
N PRO A 104 0.77 -16.41 -4.42
CA PRO A 104 1.20 -16.32 -5.82
C PRO A 104 2.11 -15.13 -6.10
N PHE A 105 2.79 -15.16 -7.26
CA PHE A 105 3.33 -13.96 -7.91
C PHE A 105 2.20 -13.22 -8.62
N LEU A 106 2.16 -11.90 -8.50
CA LEU A 106 1.08 -11.08 -9.08
C LEU A 106 1.63 -9.98 -10.00
N ALA A 107 0.93 -9.70 -11.08
CA ALA A 107 0.97 -8.41 -11.78
C ALA A 107 -0.33 -7.66 -11.52
N VAL A 108 -0.26 -6.39 -11.20
CA VAL A 108 -1.45 -5.55 -10.98
C VAL A 108 -1.20 -4.14 -11.50
N ARG A 109 -2.24 -3.51 -12.07
CA ARG A 109 -2.17 -2.08 -12.40
C ARG A 109 -2.06 -1.31 -11.09
N PHE A 110 -1.10 -0.41 -10.99
CA PHE A 110 -0.83 0.31 -9.75
C PHE A 110 -2.07 1.07 -9.25
N TRP A 111 -2.87 1.59 -10.17
CA TRP A 111 -4.14 2.23 -9.84
C TRP A 111 -5.15 1.29 -9.19
N ASP A 112 -5.36 0.08 -9.74
CA ASP A 112 -6.31 -0.87 -9.17
C ASP A 112 -5.88 -1.36 -7.80
N MET A 113 -4.57 -1.58 -7.62
CA MET A 113 -4.00 -1.91 -6.31
C MET A 113 -4.29 -0.80 -5.29
N LEU A 114 -4.10 0.47 -5.64
CA LEU A 114 -4.43 1.58 -4.75
C LEU A 114 -5.93 1.65 -4.44
N CYS A 115 -6.79 1.43 -5.44
CA CYS A 115 -8.24 1.39 -5.24
C CYS A 115 -8.66 0.25 -4.31
N ALA A 116 -8.10 -0.95 -4.50
CA ALA A 116 -8.34 -2.10 -3.65
C ALA A 116 -7.91 -1.81 -2.20
N LEU A 117 -6.69 -1.31 -2.00
CA LEU A 117 -6.18 -0.98 -0.66
C LEU A 117 -6.94 0.19 0.01
N LYS A 118 -7.53 1.10 -0.77
CA LYS A 118 -8.37 2.19 -0.23
C LYS A 118 -9.75 1.68 0.22
N LEU A 119 -10.25 0.61 -0.39
CA LEU A 119 -11.61 0.12 -0.16
C LEU A 119 -11.85 -0.15 1.34
N GLY A 120 -12.96 0.37 1.86
CA GLY A 120 -13.31 0.25 3.29
C GLY A 120 -12.73 1.33 4.20
N LEU A 121 -11.80 2.18 3.72
CA LEU A 121 -11.35 3.35 4.48
C LEU A 121 -12.32 4.53 4.28
N PRO A 122 -12.80 5.17 5.37
CA PRO A 122 -13.65 6.35 5.27
C PRO A 122 -12.91 7.54 4.63
N ASP A 123 -13.59 8.31 3.78
CA ASP A 123 -12.99 9.46 3.10
C ASP A 123 -12.54 10.55 4.09
N GLU A 124 -13.19 10.66 5.25
CA GLU A 124 -12.78 11.55 6.33
C GLU A 124 -11.44 11.17 6.98
N CYS A 125 -10.86 10.01 6.68
CA CYS A 125 -9.50 9.72 7.12
C CYS A 125 -8.47 10.53 6.33
N PHE A 126 -8.81 11.06 5.16
CA PHE A 126 -7.85 11.63 4.22
C PHE A 126 -7.85 13.17 4.22
N ALA A 127 -6.66 13.74 4.20
CA ALA A 127 -6.41 15.16 3.96
C ALA A 127 -5.47 15.28 2.74
N PHE A 128 -6.04 15.65 1.59
CA PHE A 128 -5.30 15.86 0.35
C PHE A 128 -4.76 17.29 0.23
N GLY A 129 -3.76 17.49 -0.63
CA GLY A 129 -3.09 18.77 -0.80
C GLY A 129 -2.26 19.18 0.41
N HIS A 130 -1.85 18.23 1.26
CA HIS A 130 -1.09 18.47 2.49
C HIS A 130 0.30 17.86 2.34
N GLN A 131 1.27 18.67 1.89
CA GLN A 131 2.67 18.26 1.83
C GLN A 131 3.35 18.56 3.15
N LEU A 132 3.80 17.54 3.88
CA LEU A 132 4.52 17.75 5.13
C LEU A 132 5.81 18.54 4.87
N GLU A 133 6.01 19.62 5.61
CA GLU A 133 7.23 20.43 5.58
C GLU A 133 8.09 20.21 6.83
N ARG A 134 7.44 20.15 8.00
CA ARG A 134 8.11 19.93 9.29
C ARG A 134 7.17 19.28 10.29
N PHE A 135 7.75 18.72 11.35
CA PHE A 135 7.03 18.27 12.53
C PHE A 135 7.73 18.77 13.80
N GLU A 136 6.96 18.99 14.85
CA GLU A 136 7.44 19.27 16.19
C GLU A 136 7.00 18.13 17.12
N GLN A 137 7.93 17.63 17.93
CA GLN A 137 7.62 16.68 18.98
C GLN A 137 7.60 17.40 20.32
N HIS A 138 6.49 17.27 21.04
CA HIS A 138 6.28 17.84 22.36
C HIS A 138 6.48 16.75 23.41
N GLY A 139 7.33 17.01 24.41
CA GLY A 139 7.61 16.05 25.50
C GLY A 139 6.59 16.11 26.65
N GLY A 140 6.67 15.14 27.57
CA GLY A 140 5.80 15.02 28.75
C GLY A 140 4.79 13.86 28.66
N GLU A 141 4.05 13.61 29.73
CA GLU A 141 3.04 12.53 29.80
C GLU A 141 1.83 12.79 28.86
N GLU A 142 1.56 14.05 28.52
CA GLU A 142 0.57 14.48 27.51
C GLU A 142 1.25 14.98 26.22
N GLY A 143 2.49 14.56 25.98
CA GLY A 143 3.26 14.93 24.79
C GLY A 143 2.59 14.46 23.49
N GLY A 144 2.90 15.12 22.39
CA GLY A 144 2.30 14.83 21.08
C GLY A 144 3.17 15.27 19.92
N VAL A 145 2.68 15.07 18.70
CA VAL A 145 3.36 15.51 17.48
C VAL A 145 2.48 16.52 16.75
N THR A 146 3.04 17.70 16.45
CA THR A 146 2.40 18.68 15.57
C THR A 146 3.01 18.57 14.18
N LEU A 147 2.17 18.41 13.16
CA LEU A 147 2.57 18.35 11.76
C LEU A 147 2.26 19.69 11.08
N HIS A 148 3.19 20.19 10.26
CA HIS A 148 3.03 21.42 9.50
C HIS A 148 3.13 21.11 8.01
N PHE A 149 2.19 21.64 7.25
CA PHE A 149 2.01 21.37 5.83
C PHE A 149 2.04 22.66 5.01
N ALA A 150 2.53 22.57 3.78
CA ALA A 150 2.38 23.59 2.75
C ALA A 150 0.93 23.70 2.27
#